data_AF-A0A497AVM2-F1
#
_entry.id   AF-A0A497AVM2-F1
#
_cell.length_a   1.000
_cell.length_b   1.000
_cell.length_c   1.000
_cell.angle_alpha   90.00
_cell.angle_beta   90.00
_cell.angle_gamma   90.00
#
_symmetry.space_group_name_H-M   'P 1'
#
loop_
_entity.id
_entity.type
_entity.pdbx_description
1 polymer ?
#
loop_
_entity_poly.entity_id
_entity_poly.type
_entity_poly.pdbx_seq_one_letter_code
_entity_poly.pdbx_strand_id
1 'polypeptide(L)'
;PEGAAGYPTQTAGEPVESGLAANAAAIMFKGRAAVKLVEGAARRPWREFNECPYETLDDPGRVHVDHLGNLHVCQGLTMGNLFEQSLTEVVAAYDPQAHPIVGPLLAGGPTALVERYNLPHEESYVDACHLCYLAREILRERFPECLAPGQMYGGD
;
A
#
# COMPACT_ATOMS: atom_id res chain seq x y z
N PRO A 1 -17.27 -29.01 7.83
CA PRO A 1 -16.91 -27.95 8.79
C PRO A 1 -18.04 -26.93 8.93
N GLU A 2 -18.63 -26.82 10.13
CA GLU A 2 -19.49 -25.69 10.47
C GLU A 2 -18.67 -24.40 10.31
N GLY A 3 -19.20 -23.45 9.54
CA GLY A 3 -18.56 -22.15 9.34
C GLY A 3 -18.43 -21.40 10.65
N ALA A 4 -17.38 -20.60 10.78
CA ALA A 4 -17.23 -19.70 11.92
C ALA A 4 -18.48 -18.81 12.07
N ALA A 5 -18.85 -18.50 13.31
CA ALA A 5 -19.93 -17.58 13.59
C ALA A 5 -19.70 -16.26 12.82
N GLY A 6 -20.73 -15.78 12.14
CA GLY A 6 -20.66 -14.52 11.40
C GLY A 6 -20.29 -13.36 12.33
N TYR A 7 -19.48 -12.43 11.83
CA TYR A 7 -19.17 -11.21 12.57
C TYR A 7 -20.45 -10.37 12.74
N PRO A 8 -20.65 -9.73 13.90
CA PRO A 8 -21.77 -8.83 14.09
C PRO A 8 -21.75 -7.73 13.03
N THR A 9 -22.91 -7.46 12.43
CA THR A 9 -23.06 -6.41 11.41
C THR A 9 -22.82 -5.05 12.06
N GLN A 10 -21.81 -4.32 11.60
CA GLN A 10 -21.59 -2.92 11.99
C GLN A 10 -22.42 -1.97 11.14
N THR A 11 -22.78 -0.83 11.72
CA THR A 11 -23.47 0.27 11.03
C THR A 11 -22.56 0.89 9.98
N ALA A 12 -23.11 1.17 8.79
CA ALA A 12 -22.35 1.81 7.72
C ALA A 12 -21.80 3.17 8.19
N GLY A 13 -20.53 3.44 7.89
CA GLY A 13 -19.81 4.65 8.25
C GLY A 13 -19.07 4.60 9.60
N GLU A 14 -19.20 3.50 10.37
CA GLU A 14 -18.37 3.28 11.55
C GLU A 14 -17.01 2.63 11.20
N PRO A 15 -15.94 2.89 11.97
CA PRO A 15 -14.65 2.23 11.76
C PRO A 15 -14.79 0.72 11.93
N VAL A 16 -14.28 -0.04 10.95
CA VAL A 16 -14.32 -1.50 11.04
C VAL A 16 -13.25 -1.99 12.01
N GLU A 17 -13.67 -2.28 13.24
CA GLU A 17 -12.82 -2.91 14.26
C GLU A 17 -12.82 -4.43 14.08
N SER A 18 -11.64 -5.08 14.09
CA SER A 18 -11.53 -6.54 13.84
C SER A 18 -12.04 -7.42 14.99
N GLY A 19 -12.72 -6.85 15.99
CA GLY A 19 -13.35 -7.57 17.11
C GLY A 19 -12.38 -8.29 18.06
N LEU A 20 -11.07 -8.15 17.84
CA LEU A 20 -10.01 -8.72 18.69
C LEU A 20 -9.52 -7.66 19.70
N ALA A 21 -9.62 -7.95 20.99
CA ALA A 21 -9.29 -7.03 22.09
C ALA A 21 -7.96 -6.28 21.90
N ALA A 22 -7.98 -4.94 22.04
CA ALA A 22 -6.90 -3.95 22.23
C ALA A 22 -5.66 -3.98 21.28
N ASN A 23 -5.47 -5.05 20.52
CA ASN A 23 -4.40 -5.31 19.56
C ASN A 23 -4.97 -5.80 18.22
N ALA A 24 -6.26 -5.57 17.98
CA ALA A 24 -6.90 -5.71 16.69
C ALA A 24 -6.13 -4.87 15.66
N ALA A 25 -5.35 -5.50 14.80
CA ALA A 25 -4.78 -4.82 13.65
C ALA A 25 -5.92 -4.14 12.89
N ALA A 26 -5.80 -2.82 12.67
CA ALA A 26 -6.74 -2.07 11.86
C ALA A 26 -6.85 -2.73 10.49
N ILE A 27 -8.07 -2.81 9.95
CA ILE A 27 -8.30 -3.38 8.63
C ILE A 27 -7.56 -2.54 7.60
N MET A 28 -6.73 -3.21 6.79
CA MET A 28 -5.97 -2.60 5.71
C MET A 28 -6.73 -2.72 4.39
N PHE A 29 -7.13 -1.60 3.80
CA PHE A 29 -7.73 -1.56 2.47
C PHE A 29 -6.63 -1.48 1.40
N LYS A 30 -5.84 -2.55 1.30
CA LYS A 30 -4.69 -2.67 0.40
C LYS A 30 -5.06 -3.45 -0.87
N GLY A 31 -4.46 -3.09 -2.01
CA GLY A 31 -4.71 -3.79 -3.28
C GLY A 31 -6.17 -3.65 -3.73
N ARG A 32 -6.76 -4.75 -4.21
CA ARG A 32 -8.17 -4.76 -4.65
C ARG A 32 -9.17 -4.36 -3.57
N ALA A 33 -8.83 -4.48 -2.28
CA ALA A 33 -9.71 -4.02 -1.20
C ALA A 33 -9.93 -2.49 -1.26
N ALA A 34 -8.91 -1.73 -1.68
CA ALA A 34 -9.00 -0.28 -1.90
C ALA A 34 -10.04 0.11 -2.96
N VAL A 35 -10.40 -0.81 -3.86
CA VAL A 35 -11.34 -0.57 -4.96
C VAL A 35 -12.69 -1.25 -4.72
N LYS A 36 -12.70 -2.42 -4.09
CA LYS A 36 -13.88 -3.29 -4.00
C LYS A 36 -14.58 -3.25 -2.66
N LEU A 37 -13.90 -2.85 -1.59
CA LEU A 37 -14.41 -3.03 -0.21
C LEU A 37 -14.55 -1.72 0.56
N VAL A 38 -14.38 -0.57 -0.09
CA VAL A 38 -14.40 0.75 0.57
C VAL A 38 -15.81 1.32 0.77
N GLU A 39 -16.82 0.75 0.11
CA GLU A 39 -18.21 1.21 0.23
C GLU A 39 -18.74 0.98 1.66
N GLY A 40 -19.32 2.03 2.24
CA GLY A 40 -19.86 1.98 3.60
C GLY A 40 -18.83 2.03 4.72
N ALA A 41 -17.52 2.07 4.42
CA ALA A 41 -16.48 2.25 5.43
C ALA A 41 -16.34 3.72 5.84
N ALA A 42 -15.97 3.97 7.11
CA ALA A 42 -15.62 5.30 7.59
C ALA A 42 -14.46 5.89 6.76
N ARG A 43 -14.54 7.19 6.44
CA ARG A 43 -13.50 7.91 5.69
C ARG A 43 -12.95 9.08 6.50
N ARG A 44 -11.67 9.39 6.31
CA ARG A 44 -10.97 10.52 6.93
C ARG A 44 -10.34 11.41 5.86
N PRO A 45 -10.18 12.72 6.12
CA PRO A 45 -9.53 13.65 5.20
C PRO A 45 -8.20 13.13 4.67
N TRP A 46 -7.96 13.26 3.38
CA TRP A 46 -6.78 12.67 2.73
C TRP A 46 -5.45 13.18 3.33
N ARG A 47 -5.43 14.44 3.78
CA ARG A 47 -4.27 15.10 4.41
C ARG A 47 -3.83 14.47 5.73
N GLU A 48 -4.68 13.65 6.35
CA GLU A 48 -4.32 12.92 7.57
C GLU A 48 -3.41 11.72 7.29
N PHE A 49 -3.32 11.25 6.04
CA PHE A 49 -2.47 10.11 5.68
C PHE A 49 -1.05 10.61 5.35
N ASN A 50 -0.33 11.03 6.39
CA ASN A 50 0.99 11.65 6.33
C ASN A 50 2.16 10.68 6.65
N GLU A 51 1.86 9.39 6.85
CA GLU A 51 2.85 8.34 7.04
C GLU A 51 2.32 6.99 6.53
N CYS A 52 3.19 5.99 6.40
CA CYS A 52 2.78 4.59 6.28
C CYS A 52 2.81 3.95 7.67
N PRO A 53 1.66 3.56 8.26
CA PRO A 53 1.65 3.01 9.61
C PRO A 53 2.00 1.50 9.66
N TYR A 54 2.34 0.89 8.52
CA TYR A 54 2.45 -0.58 8.40
C TYR A 54 3.82 -1.08 7.94
N GLU A 55 4.61 -0.27 7.23
CA GLU A 55 5.89 -0.68 6.64
C GLU A 55 6.99 0.33 6.99
N THR A 56 8.13 -0.15 7.47
CA THR A 56 9.36 0.63 7.60
C THR A 56 10.09 0.58 6.25
N LEU A 57 9.79 1.52 5.35
CA LEU A 57 10.21 1.42 3.95
C LEU A 57 11.71 1.71 3.72
N ASP A 58 12.35 2.46 4.62
CA ASP A 58 13.77 2.79 4.57
C ASP A 58 14.68 1.71 5.16
N ASP A 59 14.20 1.00 6.18
CA ASP A 59 14.87 -0.14 6.80
C ASP A 59 13.90 -1.34 6.95
N PRO A 60 13.54 -2.00 5.84
CA PRO A 60 12.54 -3.06 5.87
C PRO A 60 13.09 -4.32 6.53
N GLY A 61 12.52 -4.70 7.68
CA GLY A 61 12.85 -5.96 8.36
C GLY A 61 12.44 -7.24 7.58
N ARG A 62 11.66 -7.09 6.50
CA ARG A 62 11.27 -8.16 5.58
C ARG A 62 11.03 -7.59 4.18
N VAL A 63 11.15 -8.45 3.18
CA VAL A 63 10.77 -8.17 1.79
C VAL A 63 9.97 -9.35 1.24
N HIS A 64 9.17 -9.11 0.21
CA HIS A 64 8.36 -10.14 -0.43
C HIS A 64 8.92 -10.42 -1.83
N VAL A 65 8.93 -11.68 -2.25
CA VAL A 65 9.31 -12.07 -3.62
C VAL A 65 8.09 -12.66 -4.30
N ASP A 66 7.79 -12.23 -5.53
CA ASP A 66 6.76 -12.84 -6.36
C ASP A 66 7.33 -13.88 -7.35
N HIS A 67 6.42 -14.57 -8.06
CA HIS A 67 6.80 -15.59 -9.04
C HIS A 67 7.46 -15.04 -10.32
N LEU A 68 7.44 -13.73 -10.51
CA LEU A 68 8.09 -13.01 -11.61
C LEU A 68 9.45 -12.44 -11.21
N GLY A 69 9.92 -12.75 -10.00
CA GLY A 69 11.21 -12.32 -9.47
C GLY A 69 11.18 -10.93 -8.83
N ASN A 70 10.06 -10.22 -8.82
CA ASN A 70 10.02 -8.87 -8.23
C ASN A 70 10.23 -8.94 -6.72
N LEU A 71 11.15 -8.12 -6.22
CA LEU A 71 11.41 -7.94 -4.79
C LEU A 71 10.65 -6.71 -4.29
N HIS A 72 9.69 -6.91 -3.40
CA HIS A 72 8.80 -5.88 -2.91
C HIS A 72 9.11 -5.45 -1.47
N VAL A 73 9.10 -4.14 -1.21
CA VAL A 73 9.06 -3.56 0.16
C VAL A 73 7.64 -3.41 0.68
N CYS A 74 6.67 -3.33 -0.24
CA CYS A 74 5.25 -3.33 0.04
C CYS A 74 4.53 -3.91 -1.19
N GLN A 75 3.33 -4.48 -1.07
CA GLN A 75 2.61 -5.04 -2.21
C GLN A 75 2.54 -4.04 -3.38
N GLY A 76 3.11 -4.41 -4.52
CA GLY A 76 3.14 -3.57 -5.72
C GLY A 76 4.26 -2.50 -5.74
N LEU A 77 5.08 -2.40 -4.70
CA LEU A 77 6.19 -1.44 -4.60
C LEU A 77 7.52 -2.19 -4.56
N THR A 78 8.27 -2.12 -5.65
CA THR A 78 9.43 -2.98 -5.93
C THR A 78 10.77 -2.27 -5.75
N MET A 79 11.77 -3.00 -5.25
CA MET A 79 13.17 -2.57 -5.14
C MET A 79 13.99 -2.98 -6.36
N GLY A 80 13.57 -4.03 -7.06
CA GLY A 80 14.29 -4.64 -8.18
C GLY A 80 13.73 -6.03 -8.50
N ASN A 81 14.45 -6.77 -9.36
CA ASN A 81 14.04 -8.09 -9.81
C ASN A 81 15.16 -9.13 -9.66
N LEU A 82 14.86 -10.26 -9.01
CA LEU A 82 15.80 -11.33 -8.69
C LEU A 82 16.22 -12.19 -9.89
N PHE A 83 15.52 -12.09 -11.02
CA PHE A 83 15.94 -12.71 -12.28
C PHE A 83 16.96 -11.85 -13.02
N GLU A 84 17.09 -10.57 -12.65
CA GLU A 84 18.04 -9.63 -13.26
C GLU A 84 19.28 -9.43 -12.39
N GLN A 85 19.10 -9.40 -11.06
CA GLN A 85 20.17 -9.15 -10.09
C GLN A 85 20.03 -10.09 -8.88
N SER A 86 21.14 -10.37 -8.19
CA SER A 86 21.06 -11.15 -6.95
C SER A 86 20.37 -10.35 -5.82
N LEU A 87 19.78 -11.05 -4.85
CA LEU A 87 19.16 -10.41 -3.68
C LEU A 87 20.11 -9.44 -2.97
N THR A 88 21.38 -9.82 -2.81
CA THR A 88 22.39 -8.97 -2.16
C THR A 88 22.65 -7.69 -2.95
N GLU A 89 22.70 -7.76 -4.28
CA GLU A 89 22.87 -6.58 -5.13
C GLU A 89 21.66 -5.65 -5.06
N VAL A 90 20.43 -6.19 -5.15
CA VAL A 90 19.20 -5.39 -5.06
C VAL A 90 19.11 -4.67 -3.71
N VAL A 91 19.38 -5.39 -2.60
CA VAL A 91 19.33 -4.80 -1.26
C VAL A 91 20.44 -3.77 -1.06
N ALA A 92 21.67 -4.04 -1.52
CA ALA A 92 22.79 -3.11 -1.38
C ALA A 92 22.62 -1.83 -2.23
N ALA A 93 21.94 -1.94 -3.37
CA ALA A 93 21.65 -0.80 -4.26
C ALA A 93 20.40 -0.01 -3.86
N TYR A 94 19.62 -0.49 -2.89
CA TYR A 94 18.38 0.17 -2.49
C TYR A 94 18.65 1.49 -1.76
N ASP A 95 18.35 2.59 -2.45
CA ASP A 95 18.30 3.93 -1.87
C ASP A 95 16.84 4.38 -1.71
N PRO A 96 16.24 4.27 -0.50
CA PRO A 96 14.85 4.60 -0.27
C PRO A 96 14.54 6.10 -0.48
N GLN A 97 15.52 6.99 -0.25
CA GLN A 97 15.32 8.44 -0.38
C GLN A 97 15.33 8.88 -1.85
N ALA A 98 16.17 8.25 -2.67
CA ALA A 98 16.20 8.49 -4.12
C ALA A 98 15.06 7.80 -4.87
N HIS A 99 14.48 6.73 -4.32
CA HIS A 99 13.43 5.96 -4.97
C HIS A 99 12.17 6.82 -5.24
N PRO A 100 11.65 6.87 -6.49
CA PRO A 100 10.64 7.85 -6.90
C PRO A 100 9.30 7.74 -6.17
N ILE A 101 8.97 6.56 -5.65
CA ILE A 101 7.74 6.31 -4.87
C ILE A 101 7.99 6.24 -3.36
N VAL A 102 8.99 5.45 -2.90
CA VAL A 102 9.34 5.34 -1.47
C VAL A 102 9.77 6.68 -0.87
N GLY A 103 10.64 7.46 -1.52
CA GLY A 103 11.13 8.72 -0.96
C GLY A 103 9.99 9.68 -0.57
N PRO A 104 9.01 9.93 -1.45
CA PRO A 104 7.82 10.73 -1.09
C PRO A 104 6.98 10.11 0.03
N LEU A 105 6.81 8.78 0.04
CA LEU A 105 6.09 8.09 1.11
C LEU A 105 6.80 8.23 2.46
N LEU A 106 8.13 8.26 2.48
CA LEU A 106 8.92 8.52 3.70
C LEU A 106 8.86 9.99 4.12
N ALA A 107 8.77 10.92 3.16
CA ALA A 107 8.73 12.35 3.46
C ALA A 107 7.41 12.82 4.09
N GLY A 108 6.29 12.15 3.77
CA GLY A 108 4.99 12.53 4.31
C GLY A 108 3.85 11.61 3.86
N GLY A 109 4.12 10.32 3.76
CA GLY A 109 3.11 9.30 3.48
C GLY A 109 2.41 9.45 2.13
N PRO A 110 1.22 8.84 2.00
CA PRO A 110 0.43 8.91 0.78
C PRO A 110 0.08 10.35 0.35
N THR A 111 -0.12 11.26 1.32
CA THR A 111 -0.32 12.70 1.06
C THR A 111 0.84 13.29 0.27
N ALA A 112 2.08 13.10 0.73
CA ALA A 112 3.26 13.65 0.05
C ALA A 112 3.49 13.03 -1.34
N LEU A 113 3.11 11.75 -1.54
CA LEU A 113 3.16 11.12 -2.86
C LEU A 113 2.20 11.81 -3.85
N VAL A 114 0.97 12.10 -3.41
CA VAL A 114 -0.02 12.82 -4.22
C VAL A 114 0.44 14.24 -4.54
N GLU A 115 0.93 14.97 -3.53
CA GLU A 115 1.38 16.35 -3.70
C GLU A 115 2.60 16.44 -4.65
N ARG A 116 3.59 15.55 -4.48
CA ARG A 116 4.80 15.56 -5.32
C ARG A 116 4.49 15.39 -6.81
N TYR A 117 3.52 14.55 -7.13
CA TYR A 117 3.16 14.24 -8.51
C TYR A 117 1.92 14.96 -9.00
N ASN A 118 1.33 15.84 -8.17
CA ASN A 118 0.10 16.58 -8.46
C ASN A 118 -1.01 15.65 -8.99
N LEU A 119 -1.23 14.54 -8.27
CA LEU A 119 -2.18 13.51 -8.70
C LEU A 119 -3.64 13.93 -8.42
N PRO A 120 -4.60 13.52 -9.27
CA PRO A 120 -6.01 13.64 -8.90
C PRO A 120 -6.31 12.77 -7.67
N HIS A 121 -7.09 13.32 -6.74
CA HIS A 121 -7.47 12.66 -5.48
C HIS A 121 -8.91 13.04 -5.08
N GLU A 122 -9.49 12.28 -4.16
CA GLU A 122 -10.71 12.61 -3.43
C GLU A 122 -10.37 13.33 -2.11
N GLU A 123 -11.37 13.99 -1.50
CA GLU A 123 -11.19 14.72 -0.23
C GLU A 123 -10.98 13.79 0.97
N SER A 124 -11.37 12.51 0.89
CA SER A 124 -11.24 11.56 2.01
C SER A 124 -10.99 10.14 1.55
N TYR A 125 -10.40 9.30 2.41
CA TYR A 125 -10.13 7.87 2.16
C TYR A 125 -10.36 7.06 3.43
N VAL A 126 -10.49 5.73 3.29
CA VAL A 126 -10.78 4.85 4.43
C VAL A 126 -9.53 4.63 5.30
N ASP A 127 -8.35 4.55 4.68
CA ASP A 127 -7.06 4.43 5.35
C ASP A 127 -5.92 4.92 4.44
N ALA A 128 -4.70 4.88 4.98
CA ALA A 128 -3.49 5.24 4.24
C ALA A 128 -3.21 4.29 3.06
N CYS A 129 -3.53 3.00 3.19
CA CYS A 129 -3.33 2.01 2.14
C CYS A 129 -4.22 2.26 0.92
N HIS A 130 -5.46 2.71 1.12
CA HIS A 130 -6.40 3.07 0.07
C HIS A 130 -5.85 4.25 -0.76
N LEU A 131 -5.48 5.36 -0.12
CA LEU A 131 -4.87 6.49 -0.83
C LEU A 131 -3.55 6.08 -1.52
N CYS A 132 -2.69 5.36 -0.81
CA CYS A 132 -1.40 4.90 -1.34
C CYS A 132 -1.55 3.99 -2.56
N TYR A 133 -2.54 3.10 -2.55
CA TYR A 133 -2.82 2.21 -3.67
C TYR A 133 -3.25 3.00 -4.91
N LEU A 134 -4.25 3.87 -4.78
CA LEU A 134 -4.78 4.65 -5.92
C LEU A 134 -3.74 5.61 -6.49
N ALA A 135 -2.98 6.30 -5.63
CA ALA A 135 -1.89 7.17 -6.05
C ALA A 135 -0.82 6.41 -6.86
N ARG A 136 -0.44 5.21 -6.40
CA ARG A 136 0.53 4.36 -7.11
C ARG A 136 -0.04 3.79 -8.40
N GLU A 137 -1.31 3.41 -8.43
CA GLU A 137 -1.97 2.91 -9.64
C GLU A 137 -1.90 3.93 -10.80
N ILE A 138 -2.17 5.21 -10.52
CA ILE A 138 -2.04 6.31 -11.49
C ILE A 138 -0.60 6.47 -11.99
N LEU A 139 0.38 6.26 -11.10
CA LEU A 139 1.79 6.44 -11.40
C LEU A 139 2.44 5.25 -12.13
N ARG A 140 1.73 4.14 -12.28
CA ARG A 140 2.29 2.87 -12.76
C ARG A 140 2.92 2.97 -14.14
N GLU A 141 2.25 3.64 -15.09
CA GLU A 141 2.79 3.82 -16.45
C GLU A 141 4.07 4.65 -16.47
N ARG A 142 4.23 5.56 -15.49
CA ARG A 142 5.41 6.41 -15.37
C ARG A 142 6.58 5.70 -14.68
N PHE A 143 6.31 4.80 -13.74
CA PHE A 143 7.33 4.09 -12.96
C PHE A 143 7.10 2.58 -12.94
N PRO A 144 7.08 1.92 -14.11
CA PRO A 144 6.70 0.50 -14.21
C PRO A 144 7.66 -0.44 -13.48
N GLU A 145 8.94 -0.09 -13.36
CA GLU A 145 9.96 -0.90 -12.66
C GLU A 145 9.84 -0.81 -11.13
N CYS A 146 9.26 0.28 -10.62
CA CYS A 146 9.03 0.51 -9.18
C CYS A 146 7.61 0.09 -8.74
N LEU A 147 6.68 -0.03 -9.70
CA LEU A 147 5.26 -0.26 -9.48
C LEU A 147 4.80 -1.52 -10.20
N ALA A 148 5.36 -2.64 -9.76
CA ALA A 148 5.20 -3.94 -10.40
C ALA A 148 4.75 -5.03 -9.41
N PRO A 149 4.26 -6.17 -9.93
CA PRO A 149 3.80 -6.34 -11.30
C PRO A 149 2.38 -5.78 -11.47
N GLY A 150 1.90 -5.72 -12.71
CA GLY A 150 0.56 -5.20 -13.02
C GLY A 150 -0.57 -5.88 -12.24
N GLN A 151 -0.41 -7.16 -11.91
CA GLN A 151 -1.37 -7.94 -11.13
C GLN A 151 -1.59 -7.38 -9.71
N MET A 152 -0.60 -6.69 -9.14
CA MET A 152 -0.77 -6.02 -7.84
C MET A 152 -1.73 -4.83 -7.92
N TYR A 153 -2.00 -4.36 -9.13
CA TYR A 153 -2.87 -3.23 -9.48
C TYR A 153 -4.08 -3.68 -10.32
N GLY A 154 -4.44 -4.96 -10.29
CA GLY A 154 -5.59 -5.50 -11.00
C GLY A 154 -5.43 -5.63 -12.53
N GLY A 155 -4.20 -5.47 -13.05
CA GLY A 155 -3.87 -5.84 -14.42
C GLY A 155 -3.73 -7.36 -14.61
N ASP A 156 -3.77 -7.81 -15.87
CA ASP A 156 -3.58 -9.21 -16.27
C ASP A 156 -2.10 -9.64 -16.25
#